data_AF-A0A640KZT3-F1
#
_entry.id   AF-A0A640KZT3-F1
#
_cell.length_a   1.000
_cell.length_b   1.000
_cell.length_c   1.000
_cell.angle_alpha   90.00
_cell.angle_beta   90.00
_cell.angle_gamma   90.00
#
_symmetry.space_group_name_H-M   'P 1'
#
loop_
_entity.id
_entity.type
_entity.pdbx_description
1 polymer ?
#
loop_
_entity_poly.entity_id
_entity_poly.type
_entity_poly.pdbx_seq_one_letter_code
_entity_poly.pdbx_strand_id
1 'polypeptide(L)'
;MHPFALLLVSLATGLMLAMPGQSADKCFVTDEAPSVPFGLELCYMHSHNACCLPGNDKDIQTAYEVLVPKGQGCVAGSHRIYTSLYALRQYLCLSCDPNEPSYRFESVKGDIVDGGLVPPSRNSVPGEQTWRICRSFLYGKEGTKKGLWGDNGSRYAECGIIVSSCMSTPVFNITTASFQSPSPSCPASNELIIPSIAFSGSPNPALKMLSMVTQTIPDFQIVIVDDSDPNYDYDKTPCFGRDTTVTVASASLSLWVSAVALTLLLWL
;
A
#
# COMPACT_ATOMS: atom_id res chain seq x y z
N MET A 1 31.51 35.40 -28.38
CA MET A 1 30.08 35.73 -28.18
C MET A 1 29.30 34.52 -28.71
N HIS A 2 28.58 33.67 -27.97
CA HIS A 2 27.99 33.74 -26.64
C HIS A 2 28.02 32.36 -25.96
N PRO A 3 28.64 32.21 -24.77
CA PRO A 3 28.52 30.99 -23.95
C PRO A 3 27.20 30.96 -23.14
N PHE A 4 26.37 32.01 -23.21
CA PHE A 4 25.15 32.16 -22.42
C PHE A 4 23.92 31.41 -22.97
N ALA A 5 23.94 30.94 -24.22
CA ALA A 5 22.78 30.27 -24.82
C ALA A 5 22.63 28.79 -24.42
N LEU A 6 23.73 28.12 -24.05
CA LEU A 6 23.73 26.70 -23.69
C LEU A 6 23.27 26.42 -22.26
N LEU A 7 23.32 27.43 -21.37
CA LEU A 7 22.94 27.29 -19.96
C LEU A 7 21.42 27.44 -19.72
N LEU A 8 20.69 28.01 -20.68
CA LEU A 8 19.22 28.14 -20.60
C LEU A 8 18.48 26.90 -21.11
N VAL A 9 19.09 26.11 -22.00
CA VAL A 9 18.46 24.90 -22.57
C VAL A 9 18.55 23.70 -21.62
N SER A 10 19.56 23.66 -20.75
CA SER A 10 19.73 22.61 -19.73
C SER A 10 18.90 22.82 -18.45
N LEU A 11 18.45 24.05 -18.18
CA LEU A 11 17.55 24.34 -17.07
C LEU A 11 16.07 24.04 -17.40
N ALA A 12 15.71 24.05 -18.69
CA ALA A 12 14.33 23.85 -19.14
C ALA A 12 13.93 22.36 -19.32
N THR A 13 14.89 21.44 -19.39
CA THR A 13 14.62 20.00 -19.57
C THR A 13 14.48 19.20 -18.26
N GLY A 14 14.61 19.85 -17.10
CA GLY A 14 14.42 19.22 -15.79
C GLY A 14 12.97 19.18 -15.28
N LEU A 15 11.99 19.68 -16.04
CA LEU A 15 10.65 19.99 -15.52
C LEU A 15 9.50 19.40 -16.35
N MET A 16 9.52 18.10 -16.64
CA MET A 16 8.38 17.32 -17.17
C MET A 16 8.70 15.84 -16.91
N LEU A 17 7.91 14.96 -16.31
CA LEU A 17 6.55 14.95 -15.80
C LEU A 17 6.56 13.88 -14.69
N ALA A 18 6.49 14.28 -13.43
CA ALA A 18 5.86 13.40 -12.45
C ALA A 18 4.37 13.45 -12.81
N MET A 19 3.86 12.43 -13.49
CA MET A 19 2.41 12.26 -13.59
C MET A 19 1.90 12.19 -12.15
N PRO A 20 1.12 13.17 -11.65
CA PRO A 20 0.43 12.95 -10.41
C PRO A 20 -0.50 11.78 -10.68
N GLY A 21 -0.36 10.70 -9.91
CA GLY A 21 -1.49 9.80 -9.72
C GLY A 21 -2.69 10.69 -9.38
N GLN A 22 -3.85 10.41 -9.97
CA GLN A 22 -5.07 11.17 -9.76
C GLN A 22 -5.37 11.17 -8.25
N SER A 23 -4.87 12.18 -7.54
CA SER A 23 -5.18 12.38 -6.13
C SER A 23 -6.65 12.68 -6.08
N ALA A 24 -7.37 11.96 -5.22
CA ALA A 24 -8.76 12.26 -5.04
C ALA A 24 -8.91 13.71 -4.57
N ASP A 25 -9.87 14.44 -5.14
CA ASP A 25 -10.11 15.84 -4.79
C ASP A 25 -10.51 16.01 -3.32
N LYS A 26 -10.93 14.91 -2.67
CA LYS A 26 -11.41 14.88 -1.30
C LYS A 26 -11.00 13.62 -0.55
N CYS A 27 -10.71 13.80 0.72
CA CYS A 27 -10.48 12.76 1.71
C CYS A 27 -11.78 12.10 2.13
N PHE A 28 -11.76 10.79 2.34
CA PHE A 28 -12.97 10.04 2.66
C PHE A 28 -13.62 10.41 3.98
N VAL A 29 -12.81 10.43 5.03
CA VAL A 29 -13.30 10.54 6.41
C VAL A 29 -13.80 11.95 6.68
N THR A 30 -13.17 12.96 6.08
CA THR A 30 -13.47 14.37 6.34
C THR A 30 -14.31 15.02 5.26
N ASP A 31 -14.41 14.45 4.06
CA ASP A 31 -14.96 15.08 2.84
C ASP A 31 -14.28 16.42 2.47
N GLU A 32 -13.10 16.67 3.05
CA GLU A 32 -12.27 17.85 2.84
C GLU A 32 -11.15 17.57 1.83
N ALA A 33 -10.63 18.61 1.20
CA ALA A 33 -9.46 18.46 0.35
C ALA A 33 -8.23 18.02 1.17
N PRO A 34 -7.37 17.13 0.62
CA PRO A 34 -6.06 16.88 1.19
C PRO A 34 -5.28 18.17 1.43
N SER A 35 -4.56 18.25 2.54
CA SER A 35 -3.82 19.46 2.92
C SER A 35 -2.46 19.12 3.50
N VAL A 36 -1.60 20.13 3.64
CA VAL A 36 -0.29 19.98 4.30
C VAL A 36 -0.53 19.93 5.81
N PRO A 37 -0.31 18.79 6.48
CA PRO A 37 -0.53 18.66 7.92
C PRO A 37 0.61 19.29 8.73
N PHE A 38 0.29 19.75 9.94
CA PHE A 38 1.30 20.21 10.89
C PHE A 38 2.00 19.03 11.58
N GLY A 39 3.00 18.46 10.92
CA GLY A 39 3.86 17.43 11.49
C GLY A 39 3.19 16.05 11.58
N LEU A 40 3.60 15.14 10.71
CA LEU A 40 3.31 13.70 10.83
C LEU A 40 4.60 12.98 11.21
N GLU A 41 4.58 12.24 12.31
CA GLU A 41 5.73 11.47 12.79
C GLU A 41 5.72 10.06 12.19
N LEU A 42 4.62 9.31 12.37
CA LEU A 42 4.51 7.96 11.81
C LEU A 42 4.15 8.03 10.32
N CYS A 43 3.19 8.83 9.91
CA CYS A 43 2.77 8.89 8.53
C CYS A 43 3.51 9.98 7.73
N TYR A 44 4.78 10.24 8.06
CA TYR A 44 5.59 11.30 7.42
C TYR A 44 5.68 11.20 5.90
N MET A 45 5.45 10.01 5.31
CA MET A 45 5.40 9.84 3.85
C MET A 45 4.28 10.67 3.20
N HIS A 46 3.29 11.11 3.97
CA HIS A 46 2.19 11.98 3.52
C HIS A 46 2.35 13.43 4.02
N SER A 47 3.49 13.82 4.59
CA SER A 47 3.69 15.17 5.18
C SER A 47 3.54 16.35 4.23
N HIS A 48 3.58 16.13 2.92
CA HIS A 48 3.38 17.17 1.91
C HIS A 48 1.95 17.24 1.38
N ASN A 49 1.14 16.21 1.61
CA ASN A 49 -0.26 16.15 1.21
C ASN A 49 -0.92 14.95 1.90
N ALA A 50 -1.81 15.20 2.87
CA ALA A 50 -2.42 14.14 3.66
C ALA A 50 -3.92 14.35 3.85
N CYS A 51 -4.60 13.23 4.09
CA CYS A 51 -5.98 13.19 4.54
C CYS A 51 -6.16 13.08 6.06
N CYS A 52 -5.07 12.85 6.79
CA CYS A 52 -5.11 12.71 8.22
C CYS A 52 -4.55 13.93 8.95
N LEU A 53 -5.09 14.17 10.14
CA LEU A 53 -4.60 15.17 11.07
C LEU A 53 -3.50 14.57 11.97
N PRO A 54 -2.63 15.39 12.58
CA PRO A 54 -1.59 14.92 13.51
C PRO A 54 -2.14 14.09 14.69
N GLY A 55 -3.37 14.36 15.14
CA GLY A 55 -4.03 13.54 16.16
C GLY A 55 -4.27 12.09 15.69
N ASN A 56 -4.76 11.91 14.47
CA ASN A 56 -4.97 10.58 13.89
C ASN A 56 -3.63 9.87 13.64
N ASP A 57 -2.59 10.60 13.20
CA ASP A 57 -1.24 10.05 13.07
C ASP A 57 -0.72 9.46 14.39
N LYS A 58 -0.98 10.14 15.51
CA LYS A 58 -0.61 9.67 16.84
C LYS A 58 -1.38 8.40 17.26
N ASP A 59 -2.64 8.28 16.88
CA ASP A 59 -3.43 7.07 17.13
C ASP A 59 -2.90 5.89 16.28
N ILE A 60 -2.57 6.14 15.01
CA ILE A 60 -1.93 5.17 14.12
C ILE A 60 -0.54 4.77 14.68
N GLN A 61 0.24 5.73 15.17
CA GLN A 61 1.53 5.47 15.81
C GLN A 61 1.38 4.54 17.01
N THR A 62 0.41 4.82 17.88
CA THR A 62 0.12 3.99 19.04
C THR A 62 -0.27 2.58 18.61
N ALA A 63 -1.12 2.44 17.59
CA ALA A 63 -1.50 1.14 17.03
C ALA A 63 -0.29 0.39 16.46
N TYR A 64 0.55 1.05 15.66
CA TYR A 64 1.76 0.47 15.10
C TYR A 64 2.75 -0.01 16.17
N GLU A 65 2.98 0.79 17.21
CA GLU A 65 3.89 0.44 18.31
C GLU A 65 3.39 -0.74 19.16
N VAL A 66 2.08 -1.01 19.16
CA VAL A 66 1.50 -2.22 19.79
C VAL A 66 1.75 -3.46 18.95
N LEU A 67 1.79 -3.34 17.61
CA LEU A 67 2.05 -4.46 16.71
C LEU A 67 3.53 -4.86 16.67
N VAL A 68 4.43 -3.89 16.87
CA VAL A 68 5.88 -4.11 16.77
C VAL A 68 6.48 -4.56 18.11
N PRO A 69 7.06 -5.77 18.20
CA PRO A 69 7.62 -6.28 19.44
C PRO A 69 8.82 -5.45 19.92
N LYS A 70 8.83 -5.11 21.21
CA LYS A 70 9.89 -4.32 21.84
C LYS A 70 11.00 -5.26 22.33
N GLY A 71 12.00 -5.51 21.47
CA GLY A 71 13.15 -6.39 21.76
C GLY A 71 14.44 -5.89 21.13
N GLN A 72 15.60 -6.29 21.69
CA GLN A 72 16.91 -5.93 21.15
C GLN A 72 17.07 -6.50 19.73
N GLY A 73 17.28 -5.64 18.73
CA GLY A 73 17.34 -6.03 17.31
C GLY A 73 15.98 -6.06 16.57
N CYS A 74 14.88 -5.83 17.29
CA CYS A 74 13.52 -5.82 16.74
C CYS A 74 12.92 -4.42 16.55
N VAL A 75 13.77 -3.40 16.72
CA VAL A 75 13.40 -2.00 16.48
C VAL A 75 13.25 -1.70 14.99
N ALA A 76 12.39 -0.74 14.67
CA ALA A 76 12.27 -0.16 13.34
C ALA A 76 13.63 0.38 12.88
N GLY A 77 14.35 -0.40 12.07
CA GLY A 77 15.74 -0.11 11.69
C GLY A 77 16.62 -1.35 11.52
N SER A 78 16.22 -2.52 12.04
CA SER A 78 16.94 -3.76 11.73
C SER A 78 16.73 -4.17 10.27
N HIS A 79 17.83 -4.37 9.54
CA HIS A 79 17.82 -4.51 8.08
C HIS A 79 16.93 -5.67 7.58
N ARG A 80 16.69 -6.69 8.42
CA ARG A 80 15.90 -7.87 8.07
C ARG A 80 14.40 -7.65 8.09
N ILE A 81 13.87 -7.01 9.13
CA ILE A 81 12.42 -6.78 9.27
C ILE A 81 11.97 -5.44 8.68
N TYR A 82 12.91 -4.51 8.45
CA TYR A 82 12.62 -3.13 8.04
C TYR A 82 11.61 -3.02 6.91
N THR A 83 11.78 -3.74 5.80
CA THR A 83 10.87 -3.65 4.65
C THR A 83 9.45 -4.12 5.00
N SER A 84 9.31 -5.20 5.77
CA SER A 84 8.00 -5.73 6.18
C SER A 84 7.30 -4.82 7.19
N LEU A 85 8.05 -4.25 8.14
CA LEU A 85 7.52 -3.24 9.06
C LEU A 85 7.18 -1.93 8.36
N TYR A 86 7.96 -1.54 7.35
CA TYR A 86 7.67 -0.37 6.53
C TYR A 86 6.37 -0.56 5.73
N ALA A 87 6.15 -1.74 5.13
CA ALA A 87 4.88 -2.06 4.49
C ALA A 87 3.72 -2.03 5.49
N LEU A 88 3.88 -2.60 6.68
CA LEU A 88 2.86 -2.53 7.73
C LEU A 88 2.52 -1.07 8.11
N ARG A 89 3.54 -0.23 8.26
CA ARG A 89 3.38 1.22 8.50
C ARG A 89 2.59 1.89 7.36
N GLN A 90 2.95 1.61 6.10
CA GLN A 90 2.23 2.16 4.94
C GLN A 90 0.75 1.74 4.97
N TYR A 91 0.46 0.48 5.30
CA TYR A 91 -0.92 0.00 5.43
C TYR A 91 -1.70 0.74 6.51
N LEU A 92 -1.13 0.94 7.71
CA LEU A 92 -1.80 1.68 8.78
C LEU A 92 -1.98 3.17 8.44
N CYS A 93 -1.05 3.73 7.68
CA CYS A 93 -1.13 5.11 7.18
C CYS A 93 -2.06 5.28 5.98
N LEU A 94 -2.80 4.25 5.54
CA LEU A 94 -3.67 4.35 4.36
C LEU A 94 -4.73 5.45 4.50
N SER A 95 -5.25 5.67 5.71
CA SER A 95 -6.16 6.77 6.02
C SER A 95 -5.56 8.18 5.81
N CYS A 96 -4.23 8.29 5.77
CA CYS A 96 -3.51 9.51 5.48
C CYS A 96 -3.25 9.72 3.98
N ASP A 97 -3.33 8.67 3.15
CA ASP A 97 -3.00 8.73 1.73
C ASP A 97 -4.07 9.52 0.95
N PRO A 98 -3.73 10.64 0.28
CA PRO A 98 -4.68 11.40 -0.54
C PRO A 98 -5.24 10.62 -1.73
N ASN A 99 -4.61 9.51 -2.13
CA ASN A 99 -5.09 8.64 -3.20
C ASN A 99 -5.96 7.49 -2.69
N GLU A 100 -6.08 7.29 -1.37
CA GLU A 100 -6.88 6.21 -0.78
C GLU A 100 -8.30 6.10 -1.37
N PRO A 101 -9.02 7.21 -1.67
CA PRO A 101 -10.33 7.12 -2.29
C PRO A 101 -10.38 6.42 -3.65
N SER A 102 -9.29 6.45 -4.41
CA SER A 102 -9.21 5.73 -5.68
C SER A 102 -9.15 4.22 -5.47
N TYR A 103 -8.51 3.76 -4.40
CA TYR A 103 -8.28 2.35 -4.13
C TYR A 103 -9.48 1.64 -3.49
N ARG A 104 -10.61 2.33 -3.28
CA ARG A 104 -11.82 1.73 -2.68
C ARG A 104 -13.02 1.64 -3.61
N PHE A 105 -14.00 0.87 -3.19
CA PHE A 105 -15.35 0.83 -3.75
C PHE A 105 -16.36 0.45 -2.68
N GLU A 106 -17.64 0.69 -2.97
CA GLU A 106 -18.72 0.31 -2.06
C GLU A 106 -18.99 -1.20 -2.14
N SER A 107 -18.89 -1.90 -1.01
CA SER A 107 -18.98 -3.37 -0.95
C SER A 107 -20.29 -3.92 -1.54
N VAL A 108 -21.41 -3.19 -1.38
CA VAL A 108 -22.72 -3.58 -1.91
C VAL A 108 -22.85 -3.43 -3.42
N LYS A 109 -21.98 -2.64 -4.06
CA LYS A 109 -21.93 -2.49 -5.52
C LYS A 109 -21.03 -3.54 -6.15
N GLY A 110 -20.05 -4.03 -5.39
CA GLY A 110 -18.95 -4.80 -5.96
C GLY A 110 -18.09 -3.93 -6.87
N ASP A 111 -17.21 -4.58 -7.61
CA ASP A 111 -16.28 -3.92 -8.49
C ASP A 111 -15.82 -4.83 -9.64
N ILE A 112 -15.36 -4.22 -10.72
CA ILE A 112 -14.64 -4.92 -11.78
C ILE A 112 -13.17 -4.68 -11.50
N VAL A 113 -12.42 -5.69 -11.06
CA VAL A 113 -10.96 -5.63 -11.02
C VAL A 113 -10.43 -6.33 -12.27
N ASP A 114 -9.49 -5.75 -13.01
CA ASP A 114 -8.97 -6.36 -14.25
C ASP A 114 -8.07 -7.57 -13.92
N GLY A 115 -8.75 -8.66 -13.56
CA GLY A 115 -8.27 -9.91 -12.96
C GLY A 115 -9.42 -10.75 -12.34
N GLY A 116 -10.65 -10.20 -12.25
CA GLY A 116 -11.89 -10.90 -11.86
C GLY A 116 -13.02 -9.95 -11.42
N LEU A 117 -14.28 -10.41 -11.42
CA LEU A 117 -15.39 -9.65 -10.83
C LEU A 117 -15.33 -9.79 -9.29
N VAL A 118 -15.29 -8.69 -8.54
CA VAL A 118 -15.70 -8.70 -7.13
C VAL A 118 -17.21 -8.48 -7.13
N PRO A 119 -18.04 -9.54 -6.94
CA PRO A 119 -19.47 -9.37 -7.00
C PRO A 119 -19.97 -8.52 -5.81
N PRO A 120 -21.15 -7.90 -5.95
CA PRO A 120 -21.86 -7.29 -4.83
C PRO A 120 -21.87 -8.18 -3.59
N SER A 121 -21.40 -7.65 -2.47
CA SER A 121 -21.55 -8.32 -1.17
C SER A 121 -23.01 -8.30 -0.75
N ARG A 122 -23.66 -9.48 -0.74
CA ARG A 122 -25.05 -9.61 -0.30
C ARG A 122 -25.26 -9.39 1.20
N ASN A 123 -24.18 -9.42 1.97
CA ASN A 123 -24.20 -9.30 3.43
C ASN A 123 -23.65 -7.95 3.93
N SER A 124 -23.11 -7.12 3.03
CA SER A 124 -22.66 -5.77 3.40
C SER A 124 -23.83 -4.80 3.44
N VAL A 125 -23.68 -3.73 4.22
CA VAL A 125 -24.68 -2.65 4.30
C VAL A 125 -24.28 -1.48 3.38
N PRO A 126 -25.25 -0.66 2.92
CA PRO A 126 -24.93 0.54 2.16
C PRO A 126 -23.95 1.45 2.92
N GLY A 127 -22.94 1.96 2.22
CA GLY A 127 -21.86 2.76 2.82
C GLY A 127 -20.64 1.97 3.28
N GLU A 128 -20.72 0.65 3.42
CA GLU A 128 -19.56 -0.20 3.72
C GLU A 128 -18.58 -0.20 2.54
N GLN A 129 -17.29 0.00 2.82
CA GLN A 129 -16.26 0.16 1.80
C GLN A 129 -15.33 -1.06 1.73
N THR A 130 -14.76 -1.32 0.56
CA THR A 130 -13.71 -2.32 0.37
C THR A 130 -12.47 -1.67 -0.23
N TRP A 131 -11.31 -1.94 0.37
CA TRP A 131 -10.00 -1.57 -0.18
C TRP A 131 -9.42 -2.63 -1.11
N ARG A 132 -8.98 -2.18 -2.29
CA ARG A 132 -8.14 -2.95 -3.20
C ARG A 132 -6.68 -2.84 -2.75
N ILE A 133 -6.11 -3.96 -2.32
CA ILE A 133 -4.70 -4.06 -1.95
C ILE A 133 -3.98 -4.84 -3.05
N CYS A 134 -2.92 -4.26 -3.62
CA CYS A 134 -2.13 -4.93 -4.65
C CYS A 134 -1.48 -6.20 -4.08
N ARG A 135 -1.49 -7.31 -4.81
CA ARG A 135 -0.79 -8.54 -4.43
C ARG A 135 0.71 -8.31 -4.27
N SER A 136 1.32 -7.47 -5.10
CA SER A 136 2.74 -7.11 -5.03
C SER A 136 3.09 -6.34 -3.75
N PHE A 137 2.17 -5.59 -3.17
CA PHE A 137 2.37 -4.98 -1.85
C PHE A 137 2.50 -6.03 -0.75
N LEU A 138 1.67 -7.08 -0.83
CA LEU A 138 1.66 -8.15 0.16
C LEU A 138 2.86 -9.08 0.01
N TYR A 139 3.19 -9.52 -1.20
CA TYR A 139 4.19 -10.57 -1.41
C TYR A 139 5.51 -10.07 -2.01
N GLY A 140 5.54 -8.82 -2.45
CA GLY A 140 6.57 -8.27 -3.32
C GLY A 140 6.27 -8.59 -4.78
N LYS A 141 6.75 -7.74 -5.69
CA LYS A 141 6.81 -8.09 -7.11
C LYS A 141 7.63 -9.37 -7.30
N GLU A 142 7.28 -10.15 -8.33
CA GLU A 142 8.01 -11.36 -8.70
C GLU A 142 9.54 -11.13 -8.69
N GLY A 143 10.26 -12.00 -7.98
CA GLY A 143 11.71 -11.91 -7.81
C GLY A 143 12.22 -10.92 -6.76
N THR A 144 11.43 -9.95 -6.30
CA THR A 144 11.89 -8.94 -5.32
C THR A 144 11.79 -9.42 -3.88
N LYS A 145 10.73 -10.18 -3.55
CA LYS A 145 10.39 -10.58 -2.18
C LYS A 145 10.27 -9.38 -1.22
N LYS A 146 9.89 -8.19 -1.70
CA LYS A 146 9.89 -6.91 -0.93
C LYS A 146 8.54 -6.47 -0.35
N GLY A 147 7.54 -7.35 -0.24
CA GLY A 147 6.24 -7.00 0.36
C GLY A 147 6.16 -7.15 1.89
N LEU A 148 4.96 -6.92 2.42
CA LEU A 148 4.59 -7.18 3.82
C LEU A 148 5.01 -8.60 4.26
N TRP A 149 4.60 -9.59 3.47
CA TRP A 149 4.94 -11.01 3.56
C TRP A 149 6.12 -11.40 2.66
N GLY A 150 7.05 -10.47 2.43
CA GLY A 150 8.25 -10.73 1.67
C GLY A 150 9.03 -11.93 2.22
N ASP A 151 9.60 -12.73 1.31
CA ASP A 151 10.37 -13.94 1.63
C ASP A 151 9.62 -14.93 2.54
N ASN A 152 8.35 -15.20 2.21
CA ASN A 152 7.47 -16.13 2.94
C ASN A 152 7.29 -15.76 4.43
N GLY A 153 7.39 -14.47 4.76
CA GLY A 153 7.27 -14.00 6.14
C GLY A 153 8.50 -14.30 7.01
N SER A 154 9.60 -14.81 6.43
CA SER A 154 10.85 -15.12 7.14
C SER A 154 11.44 -13.91 7.87
N ARG A 155 11.14 -12.70 7.37
CA ARG A 155 11.61 -11.43 7.95
C ARG A 155 11.11 -11.20 9.38
N TYR A 156 10.01 -11.84 9.75
CA TYR A 156 9.48 -11.81 11.11
C TYR A 156 10.05 -12.92 12.01
N ALA A 157 10.95 -13.79 11.53
CA ALA A 157 11.39 -14.96 12.29
C ALA A 157 12.11 -14.62 13.60
N GLU A 158 12.81 -13.49 13.65
CA GLU A 158 13.59 -13.08 14.83
C GLU A 158 12.75 -12.31 15.85
N CYS A 159 11.74 -11.58 15.38
CA CYS A 159 11.04 -10.59 16.19
C CYS A 159 9.57 -10.88 16.39
N GLY A 160 8.95 -11.59 15.46
CA GLY A 160 7.51 -11.76 15.39
C GLY A 160 6.77 -10.46 15.10
N ILE A 161 5.46 -10.51 15.31
CA ILE A 161 4.53 -9.39 15.28
C ILE A 161 3.43 -9.69 16.30
N ILE A 162 2.91 -8.66 16.96
CA ILE A 162 1.76 -8.78 17.84
C ILE A 162 0.51 -8.51 17.00
N VAL A 163 -0.41 -9.46 16.94
CA VAL A 163 -1.71 -9.30 16.24
C VAL A 163 -2.84 -9.82 17.11
N SER A 164 -4.08 -9.44 16.76
CA SER A 164 -5.26 -10.02 17.38
C SER A 164 -5.40 -11.50 17.02
N SER A 165 -5.73 -12.34 18.00
CA SER A 165 -6.13 -13.73 17.79
C SER A 165 -7.41 -13.85 16.94
N CYS A 166 -8.17 -12.75 16.85
CA CYS A 166 -9.38 -12.63 16.08
C CYS A 166 -9.17 -11.76 14.84
N MET A 167 -9.88 -12.12 13.78
CA MET A 167 -9.98 -11.27 12.61
C MET A 167 -10.70 -9.96 13.00
N SER A 168 -10.06 -8.83 12.71
CA SER A 168 -10.61 -7.48 12.93
C SER A 168 -11.22 -6.91 11.66
N THR A 169 -10.74 -7.33 10.48
CA THR A 169 -11.15 -6.78 9.19
C THR A 169 -11.71 -7.88 8.29
N PRO A 170 -12.94 -7.75 7.78
CA PRO A 170 -13.49 -8.69 6.82
C PRO A 170 -12.64 -8.76 5.55
N VAL A 171 -12.50 -9.96 5.01
CA VAL A 171 -11.72 -10.21 3.79
C VAL A 171 -12.57 -10.87 2.71
N PHE A 172 -12.42 -10.42 1.48
CA PHE A 172 -13.08 -11.04 0.33
C PHE A 172 -12.36 -12.34 -0.04
N ASN A 173 -13.10 -13.45 -0.07
CA ASN A 173 -12.62 -14.72 -0.59
C ASN A 173 -13.05 -14.85 -2.05
N ILE A 174 -12.08 -14.80 -2.96
CA ILE A 174 -12.31 -14.88 -4.41
C ILE A 174 -12.88 -16.25 -4.83
N THR A 175 -12.48 -17.33 -4.15
CA THR A 175 -12.91 -18.69 -4.48
C THR A 175 -14.38 -18.91 -4.17
N THR A 176 -14.85 -18.38 -3.04
CA THR A 176 -16.25 -18.53 -2.60
C THR A 176 -17.12 -17.32 -2.95
N ALA A 177 -16.51 -16.27 -3.53
CA ALA A 177 -17.16 -15.01 -3.87
C ALA A 177 -17.93 -14.40 -2.69
N SER A 178 -17.34 -14.44 -1.49
CA SER A 178 -17.99 -14.02 -0.25
C SER A 178 -17.03 -13.31 0.70
N PHE A 179 -17.53 -12.34 1.45
CA PHE A 179 -16.79 -11.75 2.57
C PHE A 179 -16.79 -12.69 3.77
N GLN A 180 -15.60 -12.95 4.29
CA GLN A 180 -15.42 -13.62 5.57
C GLN A 180 -15.40 -12.55 6.66
N SER A 181 -16.39 -12.57 7.56
CA SER A 181 -16.51 -11.60 8.67
C SER A 181 -15.93 -12.15 9.98
N PRO A 182 -15.52 -11.27 10.93
CA PRO A 182 -15.07 -11.65 12.25
C PRO A 182 -16.05 -12.62 12.94
N SER A 183 -15.54 -13.70 13.52
CA SER A 183 -16.40 -14.62 14.27
C SER A 183 -16.85 -13.96 15.58
N PRO A 184 -18.16 -13.87 15.86
CA PRO A 184 -18.66 -13.27 17.11
C PRO A 184 -18.27 -14.06 18.36
N SER A 185 -17.86 -15.32 18.20
CA SER A 185 -17.40 -16.19 19.29
C SER A 185 -15.90 -16.10 19.57
N CYS A 186 -15.15 -15.28 18.82
CA CYS A 186 -13.71 -15.18 18.97
C CYS A 186 -13.34 -14.20 20.09
N PRO A 187 -12.73 -14.65 21.21
CA PRO A 187 -12.27 -13.76 22.27
C PRO A 187 -10.97 -13.08 21.84
N ALA A 188 -11.04 -11.78 21.52
CA ALA A 188 -9.88 -11.03 21.06
C ALA A 188 -8.79 -10.93 22.14
N SER A 189 -7.62 -11.46 21.83
CA SER A 189 -6.38 -11.35 22.61
C SER A 189 -5.24 -10.96 21.69
N ASN A 190 -4.38 -10.06 22.14
CA ASN A 190 -3.16 -9.73 21.40
C ASN A 190 -2.09 -10.79 21.67
N GLU A 191 -1.55 -11.39 20.62
CA GLU A 191 -0.59 -12.47 20.70
C GLU A 191 0.66 -12.15 19.87
N LEU A 192 1.84 -12.38 20.47
CA LEU A 192 3.09 -12.37 19.74
C LEU A 192 3.20 -13.65 18.91
N ILE A 193 3.23 -13.53 17.59
CA ILE A 193 3.34 -14.65 16.67
C ILE A 193 4.57 -14.53 15.78
N ILE A 194 5.07 -15.67 15.30
CA ILE A 194 5.94 -15.74 14.13
C ILE A 194 5.04 -16.08 12.94
N PRO A 195 4.73 -15.12 12.05
CA PRO A 195 3.71 -15.30 11.03
C PRO A 195 3.98 -16.48 10.09
N SER A 196 5.24 -16.70 9.69
CA SER A 196 5.61 -17.83 8.82
C SER A 196 5.27 -19.20 9.40
N ILE A 197 5.19 -19.31 10.74
CA ILE A 197 4.79 -20.51 11.45
C ILE A 197 3.26 -20.51 11.64
N ALA A 198 2.73 -19.42 12.21
CA ALA A 198 1.34 -19.27 12.59
C ALA A 198 0.36 -19.39 11.40
N PHE A 199 0.76 -18.95 10.21
CA PHE A 199 -0.08 -18.94 9.01
C PHE A 199 0.39 -19.91 7.91
N SER A 200 1.26 -20.87 8.23
CA SER A 200 1.81 -21.84 7.27
C SER A 200 0.77 -22.65 6.49
N GLY A 201 -0.40 -22.90 7.08
CA GLY A 201 -1.52 -23.60 6.43
C GLY A 201 -2.51 -22.69 5.68
N SER A 202 -2.32 -21.36 5.71
CA SER A 202 -3.23 -20.43 5.03
C SER A 202 -2.92 -20.37 3.52
N PRO A 203 -3.93 -20.39 2.65
CA PRO A 203 -3.72 -20.16 1.21
C PRO A 203 -3.27 -18.71 0.92
N ASN A 204 -3.59 -17.77 1.82
CA ASN A 204 -3.20 -16.37 1.73
C ASN A 204 -2.68 -15.89 3.10
N PRO A 205 -1.44 -16.24 3.48
CA PRO A 205 -0.93 -15.99 4.84
C PRO A 205 -0.75 -14.49 5.13
N ALA A 206 -0.34 -13.70 4.12
CA ALA A 206 -0.25 -12.25 4.21
C ALA A 206 -1.63 -11.61 4.51
N LEU A 207 -2.65 -12.02 3.77
CA LEU A 207 -4.03 -11.55 3.97
C LEU A 207 -4.55 -11.93 5.36
N LYS A 208 -4.25 -13.17 5.80
CA LYS A 208 -4.65 -13.64 7.12
C LYS A 208 -4.04 -12.77 8.22
N MET A 209 -2.75 -12.47 8.13
CA MET A 209 -2.09 -11.54 9.05
C MET A 209 -2.73 -10.15 9.00
N LEU A 210 -2.94 -9.60 7.80
CA LEU A 210 -3.49 -8.27 7.62
C LEU A 210 -4.92 -8.15 8.19
N SER A 211 -5.73 -9.20 8.04
CA SER A 211 -7.09 -9.27 8.57
C SER A 211 -7.15 -9.23 10.10
N MET A 212 -6.04 -9.54 10.79
CA MET A 212 -5.89 -9.51 12.25
C MET A 212 -5.28 -8.19 12.74
N VAL A 213 -4.89 -7.30 11.84
CA VAL A 213 -4.39 -5.96 12.14
C VAL A 213 -5.57 -4.99 12.10
N THR A 214 -5.94 -4.45 13.27
CA THR A 214 -6.96 -3.42 13.37
C THR A 214 -6.49 -2.13 12.70
N GLN A 215 -7.38 -1.51 11.94
CA GLN A 215 -7.20 -0.19 11.32
C GLN A 215 -7.96 0.88 12.10
N THR A 216 -7.57 2.13 11.90
CA THR A 216 -8.21 3.28 12.57
C THR A 216 -9.52 3.70 11.90
N ILE A 217 -9.75 3.31 10.64
CA ILE A 217 -11.01 3.52 9.93
C ILE A 217 -11.98 2.36 10.24
N PRO A 218 -13.23 2.62 10.66
CA PRO A 218 -14.25 1.59 10.83
C PRO A 218 -14.84 1.14 9.48
N ASP A 219 -15.52 -0.01 9.48
CA ASP A 219 -16.41 -0.44 8.40
C ASP A 219 -15.77 -0.55 7.00
N PHE A 220 -14.52 -1.01 6.95
CA PHE A 220 -13.84 -1.35 5.70
C PHE A 220 -13.55 -2.85 5.62
N GLN A 221 -13.45 -3.33 4.40
CA GLN A 221 -13.10 -4.69 4.04
C GLN A 221 -11.88 -4.68 3.13
N ILE A 222 -11.27 -5.85 2.92
CA ILE A 222 -10.09 -5.99 2.05
C ILE A 222 -10.39 -6.95 0.91
N VAL A 223 -10.00 -6.55 -0.30
CA VAL A 223 -9.83 -7.44 -1.45
C VAL A 223 -8.40 -7.36 -1.96
N ILE A 224 -7.83 -8.51 -2.30
CA ILE A 224 -6.54 -8.57 -3.01
C ILE A 224 -6.82 -8.58 -4.50
N VAL A 225 -6.09 -7.74 -5.22
CA VAL A 225 -6.08 -7.73 -6.67
C VAL A 225 -4.74 -8.25 -7.19
N ASP A 226 -4.77 -9.02 -8.27
CA ASP A 226 -3.55 -9.52 -8.91
C ASP A 226 -2.97 -8.47 -9.85
N ASP A 227 -2.19 -7.56 -9.28
CA ASP A 227 -1.56 -6.45 -9.99
C ASP A 227 -0.32 -6.87 -10.79
N SER A 228 -0.07 -8.19 -10.89
CA SER A 228 0.95 -8.80 -11.74
C SER A 228 0.39 -9.40 -13.04
N ASP A 229 -0.94 -9.47 -13.19
CA ASP A 229 -1.58 -9.86 -14.45
C ASP A 229 -1.17 -8.85 -15.55
N PRO A 230 -0.63 -9.31 -16.70
CA PRO A 230 -0.30 -8.43 -17.82
C PRO A 230 -1.46 -7.58 -18.35
N ASN A 231 -2.70 -8.00 -18.09
CA ASN A 231 -3.92 -7.30 -18.49
C ASN A 231 -4.46 -6.36 -17.39
N TYR A 232 -3.80 -6.28 -16.23
CA TYR A 232 -4.24 -5.43 -15.12
C TYR A 232 -4.14 -3.95 -15.48
N ASP A 233 -5.28 -3.26 -15.49
CA ASP A 233 -5.37 -1.83 -15.78
C ASP A 233 -5.45 -1.01 -14.48
N TYR A 234 -4.32 -0.40 -14.13
CA TYR A 234 -4.23 0.47 -12.94
C TYR A 234 -5.03 1.76 -13.06
N ASP A 235 -5.33 2.22 -14.27
CA ASP A 235 -6.07 3.47 -14.47
C ASP A 235 -7.58 3.25 -14.25
N LYS A 236 -8.06 2.04 -14.54
CA LYS A 236 -9.45 1.64 -14.21
C LYS A 236 -9.60 1.15 -12.80
N THR A 237 -8.63 0.37 -12.32
CA THR A 237 -8.72 -0.36 -11.06
C THR A 237 -7.47 -0.08 -10.22
N PRO A 238 -7.32 1.13 -9.69
CA PRO A 238 -6.14 1.44 -8.89
C PRO A 238 -6.18 0.65 -7.58
N CYS A 239 -5.03 0.18 -7.13
CA CYS A 239 -4.88 -0.54 -5.87
C CYS A 239 -3.77 0.08 -5.02
N PHE A 240 -3.92 -0.07 -3.70
CA PHE A 240 -2.94 0.41 -2.75
C PHE A 240 -1.66 -0.43 -2.79
N GLY A 241 -0.52 0.27 -2.70
CA GLY A 241 0.80 -0.35 -2.61
C GLY A 241 1.41 -0.71 -3.96
N ARG A 242 0.93 -0.09 -5.06
CA ARG A 242 1.53 -0.17 -6.40
C ARG A 242 3.03 0.17 -6.34
N ASP A 243 3.88 -0.78 -6.73
CA ASP A 243 5.31 -0.54 -6.86
C ASP A 243 5.61 0.16 -8.20
N THR A 244 5.79 1.49 -8.16
CA THR A 244 6.06 2.33 -9.35
C THR A 244 7.51 2.30 -9.81
N THR A 245 8.39 1.49 -9.20
CA THR A 245 9.82 1.44 -9.56
C THR A 245 10.10 0.95 -10.99
N VAL A 246 9.09 0.38 -11.66
CA VAL A 246 9.19 -0.15 -13.04
C VAL A 246 9.10 0.96 -14.10
N THR A 247 8.31 2.01 -13.86
CA THR A 247 8.07 3.07 -14.85
C THR A 247 9.27 3.99 -15.04
N VAL A 248 10.15 4.09 -14.04
CA VAL A 248 11.34 4.95 -14.12
C VAL A 248 12.45 4.32 -14.96
N ALA A 249 12.55 2.99 -15.00
CA ALA A 249 13.61 2.28 -15.72
C ALA A 249 13.42 2.30 -17.25
N SER A 250 12.18 2.18 -17.75
CA SER A 250 11.90 2.21 -19.20
C SER A 250 11.97 3.63 -19.78
N ALA A 251 11.50 4.64 -19.04
CA ALA A 251 11.59 6.04 -19.46
C ALA A 251 13.05 6.52 -19.51
N SER A 252 13.86 6.19 -18.50
CA SER A 252 15.27 6.58 -18.47
C SER A 252 16.10 5.93 -19.59
N LEU A 253 15.93 4.64 -19.89
CA LEU A 253 16.66 4.00 -20.99
C LEU A 253 16.35 4.62 -22.37
N SER A 254 15.10 4.99 -22.63
CA SER A 254 14.70 5.61 -23.92
C SER A 254 15.25 7.03 -24.12
N LEU A 255 15.31 7.82 -23.04
CA LEU A 255 15.85 9.18 -23.06
C LEU A 255 17.38 9.20 -23.24
N TRP A 256 18.09 8.25 -22.64
CA TRP A 256 19.54 8.15 -22.81
C TRP A 256 19.95 7.71 -24.22
N VAL A 257 19.24 6.74 -24.81
CA VAL A 257 19.52 6.30 -26.19
C VAL A 257 19.26 7.44 -27.19
N SER A 258 18.21 8.24 -26.97
CA SER A 258 17.88 9.38 -27.82
C SER A 258 18.88 10.53 -27.67
N ALA A 259 19.34 10.82 -26.46
CA ALA A 259 20.34 11.86 -26.20
C ALA A 259 21.72 11.51 -26.78
N VAL A 260 22.14 10.24 -26.69
CA VAL A 260 23.40 9.76 -27.26
C VAL A 260 23.35 9.72 -28.79
N ALA A 261 22.21 9.36 -29.38
CA ALA A 261 22.03 9.41 -30.84
C ALA A 261 22.09 10.85 -31.38
N LEU A 262 21.49 11.82 -30.65
CA LEU A 262 21.51 13.22 -31.06
C LEU A 262 22.92 13.84 -31.00
N THR A 263 23.71 13.51 -29.97
CA THR A 263 25.08 14.01 -29.85
C THR A 263 26.02 13.42 -30.88
N LEU A 264 25.83 12.16 -31.28
CA LEU A 264 26.57 11.52 -32.37
C LEU A 264 26.23 12.13 -33.74
N LEU A 265 24.96 12.50 -33.97
CA LEU A 265 24.52 13.15 -35.21
C LEU A 265 24.98 14.61 -35.33
N LEU A 266 25.23 15.30 -34.22
CA LEU A 266 25.75 16.67 -34.19
C LEU A 266 27.28 16.74 -34.37
N TRP A 267 27.97 15.59 -34.38
CA TRP A 267 29.41 15.46 -34.56
C TRP A 267 29.83 14.93 -35.94
N LEU A 268 28.85 14.59 -36.81
CA LEU A 268 29.03 14.25 -38.22
C LEU A 268 28.67 15.45 -39.12
#